data_AF-A0A971Z6X2-F1
#
_entry.id   AF-A0A971Z6X2-F1
#
_cell.length_a   1.000
_cell.length_b   1.000
_cell.length_c   1.000
_cell.angle_alpha   90.00
_cell.angle_beta   90.00
_cell.angle_gamma   90.00
#
_symmetry.space_group_name_H-M   'P 1'
#
loop_
_entity.id
_entity.type
_entity.pdbx_description
1 polymer ?
#
loop_
_entity_poly.entity_id
_entity_poly.type
_entity_poly.pdbx_seq_one_letter_code
_entity_poly.pdbx_strand_id
1 'polypeptide(L)'
;MNIGIPRALLYFDYFPMWQTFLNYLGFSIIISPPTTKDILNIGVSLCVDDACLPVKLFHGHVAYLKEKVDVIFVPRLVSVAPGEFICPKFIGLPEMIKNSIENLPPLLIFNYNLYKGIRDKKDAFDDLGRQLGVSSSHVDRAYKEAISRQYIYEAMIESGQNPLAILHPKEKWDKLDYSKGVIGIIAHPYLVCDRYISMDIAKKIRDKGYDVRISANVPQTIRENNLETMPKRLFWSYGRNLLGSGIEWLKGNEVDGIIFLSSFGCGIDSFIEELIRRYNARQLRLPYAVFTIDEHSGQAGFDTRLEAFLDMLEWRCKDGYNFSPYGYDVYSSKSSIR
;
A
#
# COMPACT_ATOMS: atom_id res chain seq x y z
N MET A 1 -14.85 -17.51 20.53
CA MET A 1 -15.10 -16.16 20.01
C MET A 1 -14.32 -16.00 18.72
N ASN A 2 -15.00 -15.65 17.64
CA ASN A 2 -14.48 -15.41 16.32
C ASN A 2 -14.29 -13.91 16.11
N ILE A 3 -13.05 -13.50 15.80
CA ILE A 3 -12.68 -12.11 15.54
C ILE A 3 -12.55 -11.92 14.02
N GLY A 4 -13.36 -11.03 13.47
CA GLY A 4 -13.30 -10.64 12.06
C GLY A 4 -12.21 -9.63 11.81
N ILE A 5 -11.29 -9.90 10.87
CA ILE A 5 -10.29 -8.94 10.40
C ILE A 5 -10.57 -8.60 8.93
N PRO A 6 -10.92 -7.33 8.61
CA PRO A 6 -11.07 -6.89 7.23
C PRO A 6 -9.74 -6.98 6.46
N ARG A 7 -9.74 -7.64 5.31
CA ARG A 7 -8.63 -7.73 4.34
C ARG A 7 -8.50 -6.43 3.52
N ALA A 8 -8.31 -5.30 4.20
CA ALA A 8 -8.20 -3.98 3.58
C ALA A 8 -7.30 -3.04 4.39
N LEU A 9 -6.84 -1.96 3.75
CA LEU A 9 -5.97 -0.95 4.37
C LEU A 9 -4.73 -1.60 5.02
N LEU A 10 -4.51 -1.27 6.29
CA LEU A 10 -3.39 -1.66 7.13
C LEU A 10 -3.25 -3.18 7.34
N TYR A 11 -4.21 -3.99 6.87
CA TYR A 11 -4.07 -5.44 6.80
C TYR A 11 -2.75 -5.86 6.13
N PHE A 12 -2.41 -5.26 4.98
CA PHE A 12 -1.21 -5.64 4.24
C PHE A 12 0.10 -5.24 4.93
N ASP A 13 0.05 -4.33 5.89
CA ASP A 13 1.20 -3.86 6.67
C ASP A 13 1.36 -4.59 8.00
N TYR A 14 0.26 -4.88 8.70
CA TYR A 14 0.27 -5.27 10.12
C TYR A 14 -0.47 -6.56 10.45
N PHE A 15 -1.09 -7.23 9.46
CA PHE A 15 -1.83 -8.46 9.73
C PHE A 15 -1.01 -9.54 10.47
N PRO A 16 0.28 -9.79 10.17
CA PRO A 16 1.08 -10.78 10.91
C PRO A 16 1.16 -10.47 12.40
N MET A 17 1.32 -9.20 12.78
CA MET A 17 1.34 -8.77 14.17
C MET A 17 -0.01 -9.06 14.85
N TRP A 18 -1.11 -8.64 14.24
CA TRP A 18 -2.45 -8.81 14.80
C TRP A 18 -2.82 -10.28 14.90
N GLN A 19 -2.51 -11.06 13.85
CA GLN A 19 -2.77 -12.49 13.79
C GLN A 19 -2.02 -13.23 14.89
N THR A 20 -0.71 -13.00 15.03
CA THR A 20 0.10 -13.64 16.06
C THR A 20 -0.40 -13.28 17.44
N PHE A 21 -0.71 -12.00 17.70
CA PHE A 21 -1.23 -11.58 19.00
C PHE A 21 -2.54 -12.29 19.35
N LEU A 22 -3.55 -12.21 18.48
CA LEU A 22 -4.89 -12.74 18.75
C LEU A 22 -4.91 -14.28 18.81
N ASN A 23 -4.17 -14.97 17.93
CA ASN A 23 -4.05 -16.42 17.98
C ASN A 23 -3.33 -16.90 19.26
N TYR A 24 -2.28 -16.18 19.70
CA TYR A 24 -1.58 -16.52 20.94
C TYR A 24 -2.51 -16.46 22.16
N LEU A 25 -3.43 -15.49 22.17
CA LEU A 25 -4.44 -15.36 23.22
C LEU A 25 -5.59 -16.39 23.10
N GLY A 26 -5.58 -17.25 22.07
CA GLY A 26 -6.55 -18.33 21.88
C GLY A 26 -7.81 -17.95 21.11
N PHE A 27 -7.83 -16.80 20.45
CA PHE A 27 -8.98 -16.37 19.63
C PHE A 27 -8.90 -16.93 18.21
N SER A 28 -10.07 -17.24 17.64
CA SER A 28 -10.17 -17.67 16.24
C SER A 28 -10.34 -16.46 15.33
N ILE A 29 -9.59 -16.40 14.23
CA ILE A 29 -9.58 -15.26 13.31
C ILE A 29 -10.29 -15.64 12.01
N ILE A 30 -11.23 -14.80 11.59
CA ILE A 30 -11.91 -14.89 10.30
C ILE A 30 -11.53 -13.66 9.47
N ILE A 31 -11.01 -13.88 8.28
CA ILE A 31 -10.56 -12.80 7.39
C ILE A 31 -11.60 -12.68 6.26
N SER A 32 -11.93 -11.46 5.85
CA SER A 32 -12.75 -11.27 4.65
C SER A 32 -12.00 -11.77 3.38
N PRO A 33 -12.71 -12.22 2.34
CA PRO A 33 -12.09 -12.75 1.12
C PRO A 33 -11.33 -11.64 0.36
N PRO A 34 -10.58 -11.98 -0.70
CA PRO A 34 -10.11 -10.97 -1.66
C PRO A 34 -11.26 -10.06 -2.12
N THR A 35 -10.95 -8.79 -2.36
CA THR A 35 -11.93 -7.81 -2.84
C THR A 35 -12.62 -8.30 -4.12
N THR A 36 -13.93 -8.16 -4.15
CA THR A 36 -14.77 -8.42 -5.31
C THR A 36 -15.55 -7.16 -5.67
N LYS A 37 -16.19 -7.15 -6.84
CA LYS A 37 -17.10 -6.07 -7.24
C LYS A 37 -18.22 -5.86 -6.22
N ASP A 38 -18.73 -6.93 -5.62
CA ASP A 38 -19.80 -6.84 -4.61
C ASP A 38 -19.31 -6.18 -3.32
N ILE A 39 -18.11 -6.53 -2.85
CA ILE A 39 -17.46 -5.89 -1.70
C ILE A 39 -17.20 -4.40 -1.99
N LEU A 40 -16.74 -4.07 -3.19
CA LEU A 40 -16.58 -2.68 -3.59
C LEU A 40 -17.93 -1.94 -3.56
N ASN A 41 -18.94 -2.47 -4.25
CA ASN A 41 -20.24 -1.81 -4.38
C ASN A 41 -20.91 -1.58 -3.02
N ILE A 42 -20.91 -2.59 -2.14
CA ILE A 42 -21.48 -2.43 -0.80
C ILE A 42 -20.68 -1.42 0.02
N GLY A 43 -19.34 -1.42 -0.09
CA GLY A 43 -18.47 -0.44 0.54
C GLY A 43 -18.73 0.99 0.08
N VAL A 44 -18.94 1.19 -1.23
CA VAL A 44 -19.32 2.49 -1.82
C VAL A 44 -20.68 2.94 -1.31
N SER A 45 -21.66 2.03 -1.23
CA SER A 45 -23.01 2.38 -0.77
C SER A 45 -23.09 2.77 0.71
N LEU A 46 -22.18 2.25 1.53
CA LEU A 46 -22.17 2.48 2.98
C LEU A 46 -21.27 3.64 3.39
N CYS A 47 -20.22 3.93 2.63
CA CYS A 47 -19.25 4.94 2.99
C CYS A 47 -19.63 6.32 2.43
N VAL A 48 -19.10 7.38 3.03
CA VAL A 48 -19.28 8.74 2.54
C VAL A 48 -18.58 8.96 1.18
N ASP A 49 -19.17 9.80 0.33
CA ASP A 49 -18.71 10.01 -1.04
C ASP A 49 -17.26 10.54 -1.12
N ASP A 50 -16.89 11.47 -0.23
CA ASP A 50 -15.56 12.09 -0.16
C ASP A 50 -14.46 11.17 0.42
N ALA A 51 -14.81 9.95 0.84
CA ALA A 51 -13.82 8.97 1.27
C ALA A 51 -12.97 8.49 0.08
N CYS A 52 -11.71 8.15 0.34
CA CYS A 52 -10.89 7.54 -0.72
C CYS A 52 -11.31 6.09 -0.92
N LEU A 53 -11.09 5.56 -2.11
CA LEU A 53 -11.43 4.18 -2.47
C LEU A 53 -11.01 3.12 -1.42
N PRO A 54 -9.78 3.17 -0.84
CA PRO A 54 -9.36 2.19 0.18
C PRO A 54 -10.23 2.19 1.44
N VAL A 55 -10.77 3.35 1.84
CA VAL A 55 -11.66 3.46 3.01
C VAL A 55 -13.04 2.89 2.67
N LYS A 56 -13.54 3.12 1.45
CA LYS A 56 -14.79 2.52 0.97
C LYS A 56 -14.68 0.99 0.92
N LEU A 57 -13.55 0.45 0.44
CA LEU A 57 -13.28 -0.99 0.50
C LEU A 57 -13.29 -1.53 1.92
N PHE A 58 -12.68 -0.82 2.88
CA PHE A 58 -12.71 -1.22 4.28
C PHE A 58 -14.15 -1.35 4.80
N HIS A 59 -15.05 -0.42 4.44
CA HIS A 59 -16.48 -0.54 4.76
C HIS A 59 -17.11 -1.78 4.13
N GLY A 60 -16.77 -2.08 2.88
CA GLY A 60 -17.24 -3.28 2.18
C GLY A 60 -16.81 -4.58 2.85
N HIS A 61 -15.55 -4.66 3.26
CA HIS A 61 -15.02 -5.82 3.98
C HIS A 61 -15.62 -5.97 5.38
N VAL A 62 -15.86 -4.86 6.09
CA VAL A 62 -16.58 -4.88 7.37
C VAL A 62 -18.03 -5.36 7.18
N ALA A 63 -18.73 -4.85 6.17
CA ALA A 63 -20.10 -5.25 5.84
C ALA A 63 -20.17 -6.75 5.50
N TYR A 64 -19.18 -7.27 4.77
CA TYR A 64 -19.06 -8.71 4.51
C TYR A 64 -18.93 -9.53 5.81
N LEU A 65 -18.16 -9.06 6.79
CA LEU A 65 -17.90 -9.78 8.05
C LEU A 65 -19.02 -9.65 9.09
N LYS A 66 -19.84 -8.59 9.01
CA LYS A 66 -20.88 -8.21 9.98
C LYS A 66 -21.66 -9.38 10.59
N GLU A 67 -22.11 -10.32 9.77
CA GLU A 67 -22.97 -11.44 10.21
C GLU A 67 -22.22 -12.77 10.38
N LYS A 68 -20.89 -12.76 10.27
CA LYS A 68 -20.05 -13.97 10.22
C LYS A 68 -19.14 -14.12 11.45
N VAL A 69 -19.11 -13.11 12.33
CA VAL A 69 -18.14 -13.02 13.43
C VAL A 69 -18.80 -12.47 14.69
N ASP A 70 -18.19 -12.73 15.85
CA ASP A 70 -18.71 -12.24 17.14
C ASP A 70 -18.30 -10.78 17.39
N VAL A 71 -17.15 -10.37 16.84
CA VAL A 71 -16.56 -9.05 17.01
C VAL A 71 -15.71 -8.70 15.78
N ILE A 72 -15.69 -7.43 15.37
CA ILE A 72 -14.88 -6.97 14.23
C ILE A 72 -13.70 -6.14 14.73
N PHE A 73 -12.49 -6.55 14.34
CA PHE A 73 -11.27 -5.82 14.59
C PHE A 73 -11.18 -4.59 13.68
N VAL A 74 -11.01 -3.41 14.29
CA VAL A 74 -10.81 -2.16 13.55
C VAL A 74 -9.55 -1.45 14.09
N PRO A 75 -8.51 -1.28 13.26
CA PRO A 75 -7.30 -0.59 13.69
C PRO A 75 -7.51 0.93 13.69
N ARG A 76 -7.16 1.58 14.80
CA ARG A 76 -6.97 3.03 14.90
C ARG A 76 -5.50 3.32 15.14
N LEU A 77 -4.78 3.66 14.09
CA LEU A 77 -3.42 4.15 14.22
C LEU A 77 -3.49 5.68 14.22
N VAL A 78 -2.90 6.33 15.22
CA VAL A 78 -2.74 7.79 15.26
C VAL A 78 -1.38 8.17 14.73
N SER A 79 -0.37 7.43 15.19
CA SER A 79 1.04 7.65 14.92
C SER A 79 1.78 6.33 15.03
N VAL A 80 2.69 6.10 14.08
CA VAL A 80 3.60 4.93 14.06
C VAL A 80 5.06 5.32 14.27
N ALA A 81 5.35 6.62 14.39
CA ALA A 81 6.66 7.17 14.64
C ALA A 81 6.55 8.50 15.41
N PRO A 82 7.46 8.79 16.36
CA PRO A 82 7.41 10.01 17.16
C PRO A 82 7.38 11.28 16.32
N GLY A 83 6.44 12.19 16.66
CA GLY A 83 6.25 13.46 15.96
C GLY A 83 5.57 13.37 14.60
N GLU A 84 5.03 12.19 14.23
CA GLU A 84 4.35 11.96 12.96
C GLU A 84 2.92 11.49 13.17
N PHE A 85 2.07 11.73 12.18
CA PHE A 85 0.70 11.27 12.11
C PHE A 85 0.49 10.38 10.90
N ILE A 86 -0.59 9.61 10.92
CA ILE A 86 -1.06 8.91 9.73
C ILE A 86 -2.21 9.66 9.05
N CYS A 87 -2.84 9.03 8.06
CA CYS A 87 -4.01 9.59 7.39
C CYS A 87 -5.16 9.87 8.38
N PRO A 88 -5.75 11.09 8.40
CA PRO A 88 -6.89 11.39 9.26
C PRO A 88 -8.08 10.44 9.09
N LYS A 89 -8.31 9.92 7.86
CA LYS A 89 -9.35 8.92 7.60
C LYS A 89 -9.08 7.58 8.31
N PHE A 90 -7.81 7.25 8.59
CA PHE A 90 -7.46 6.05 9.37
C PHE A 90 -7.60 6.32 10.87
N ILE A 91 -7.31 7.53 11.32
CA ILE A 91 -7.50 7.95 12.72
C ILE A 91 -8.98 7.90 13.10
N GLY A 92 -9.87 8.34 12.21
CA GLY A 92 -11.33 8.28 12.39
C GLY A 92 -11.98 7.00 11.91
N LEU A 93 -11.22 5.97 11.52
CA LEU A 93 -11.76 4.77 10.87
C LEU A 93 -12.81 4.03 11.74
N PRO A 94 -12.61 3.84 13.06
CA PRO A 94 -13.63 3.19 13.89
C PRO A 94 -14.94 3.99 13.94
N GLU A 95 -14.86 5.32 14.04
CA GLU A 95 -16.04 6.19 14.03
C GLU A 95 -16.75 6.17 12.68
N MET A 96 -16.00 6.18 11.57
CA MET A 96 -16.59 6.07 10.24
C MET A 96 -17.39 4.77 10.12
N ILE A 97 -16.81 3.64 10.53
CA ILE A 97 -17.49 2.34 10.50
C ILE A 97 -18.71 2.30 11.39
N LYS A 98 -18.56 2.73 12.66
CA LYS A 98 -19.63 2.70 13.65
C LYS A 98 -20.86 3.50 13.21
N ASN A 99 -20.65 4.63 12.53
CA ASN A 99 -21.75 5.52 12.11
C ASN A 99 -22.27 5.23 10.70
N SER A 100 -21.53 4.46 9.89
CA SER A 100 -21.90 4.17 8.49
C SER A 100 -22.62 2.83 8.32
N ILE A 101 -22.43 1.88 9.25
CA ILE A 101 -22.97 0.52 9.12
C ILE A 101 -23.86 0.22 10.32
N GLU A 102 -25.15 0.03 10.07
CA GLU A 102 -26.12 -0.33 11.10
C GLU A 102 -25.96 -1.79 11.54
N ASN A 103 -26.43 -2.12 12.75
CA ASN A 103 -26.47 -3.47 13.31
C ASN A 103 -25.12 -4.21 13.31
N LEU A 104 -24.02 -3.49 13.48
CA LEU A 104 -22.69 -4.09 13.59
C LEU A 104 -22.55 -4.94 14.86
N PRO A 105 -21.80 -6.06 14.81
CA PRO A 105 -21.28 -6.67 16.03
C PRO A 105 -20.36 -5.67 16.76
N PRO A 106 -20.04 -5.90 18.05
CA PRO A 106 -19.08 -5.07 18.77
C PRO A 106 -17.78 -4.88 17.97
N LEU A 107 -17.20 -3.68 18.07
CA LEU A 107 -15.91 -3.37 17.46
C LEU A 107 -14.79 -3.58 18.48
N LEU A 108 -13.80 -4.38 18.11
CA LEU A 108 -12.54 -4.53 18.83
C LEU A 108 -11.56 -3.51 18.28
N ILE A 109 -11.39 -2.40 19.00
CA ILE A 109 -10.62 -1.25 18.48
C ILE A 109 -9.17 -1.35 18.97
N PHE A 110 -8.24 -1.45 18.02
CA PHE A 110 -6.81 -1.40 18.32
C PHE A 110 -6.31 0.05 18.23
N ASN A 111 -6.24 0.73 19.38
CA ASN A 111 -5.79 2.11 19.48
C ASN A 111 -4.27 2.19 19.63
N TYR A 112 -3.57 2.56 18.56
CA TYR A 112 -2.11 2.61 18.50
C TYR A 112 -1.60 4.03 18.25
N ASN A 113 -0.78 4.56 19.15
CA ASN A 113 -0.30 5.93 19.06
C ASN A 113 1.13 6.06 19.60
N LEU A 114 2.12 6.24 18.72
CA LEU A 114 3.52 6.47 19.10
C LEU A 114 3.93 7.95 19.10
N TYR A 115 2.99 8.88 19.03
CA TYR A 115 3.31 10.30 18.84
C TYR A 115 4.25 10.83 19.93
N LYS A 116 4.03 10.42 21.19
CA LYS A 116 4.82 10.85 22.36
C LYS A 116 6.00 9.93 22.69
N GLY A 117 6.10 8.74 22.09
CA GLY A 117 7.23 7.84 22.29
C GLY A 117 6.88 6.35 22.22
N ILE A 118 7.90 5.50 22.42
CA ILE A 118 7.82 4.04 22.24
C ILE A 118 7.10 3.34 23.41
N ARG A 119 7.01 3.97 24.59
CA ARG A 119 6.28 3.42 25.75
C ARG A 119 4.82 3.09 25.39
N ASP A 120 4.22 3.95 24.59
CA ASP A 120 2.83 3.86 24.13
C ASP A 120 2.60 2.65 23.18
N LYS A 121 3.67 1.99 22.72
CA LYS A 121 3.59 0.79 21.85
C LYS A 121 2.90 -0.38 22.55
N LYS A 122 3.19 -0.59 23.83
CA LYS A 122 2.63 -1.70 24.62
C LYS A 122 1.22 -1.39 25.10
N ASP A 123 0.94 -0.13 25.42
CA ASP A 123 -0.35 0.33 25.95
C ASP A 123 -1.52 -0.04 25.02
N ALA A 124 -1.30 0.00 23.70
CA ALA A 124 -2.27 -0.44 22.71
C ALA A 124 -2.67 -1.92 22.84
N PHE A 125 -1.70 -2.79 23.15
CA PHE A 125 -1.92 -4.22 23.34
C PHE A 125 -2.51 -4.54 24.71
N ASP A 126 -2.10 -3.79 25.74
CA ASP A 126 -2.70 -3.88 27.07
C ASP A 126 -4.18 -3.48 27.02
N ASP A 127 -4.51 -2.41 26.30
CA ASP A 127 -5.90 -2.01 26.07
C ASP A 127 -6.69 -3.07 25.31
N LEU A 128 -6.13 -3.60 24.23
CA LEU A 128 -6.74 -4.68 23.45
C LEU A 128 -6.98 -5.94 24.30
N GLY A 129 -6.00 -6.31 25.14
CA GLY A 129 -6.11 -7.43 26.08
C GLY A 129 -7.20 -7.23 27.13
N ARG A 130 -7.35 -6.00 27.65
CA ARG A 130 -8.46 -5.65 28.57
C ARG A 130 -9.82 -5.76 27.88
N GLN A 131 -9.96 -5.26 26.65
CA GLN A 131 -11.19 -5.41 25.87
C GLN A 131 -11.58 -6.88 25.67
N LEU A 132 -10.58 -7.76 25.56
CA LEU A 132 -10.75 -9.21 25.38
C LEU A 132 -10.84 -10.00 26.71
N GLY A 133 -10.74 -9.34 27.86
CA GLY A 133 -10.81 -9.98 29.18
C GLY A 133 -9.59 -10.85 29.53
N VAL A 134 -8.41 -10.57 28.95
CA VAL A 134 -7.20 -11.37 29.13
C VAL A 134 -6.25 -10.76 30.16
N SER A 135 -5.55 -11.61 30.93
CA SER A 135 -4.58 -11.17 31.94
C SER A 135 -3.36 -10.49 31.34
N SER A 136 -2.82 -9.47 32.03
CA SER A 136 -1.63 -8.73 31.59
C SER A 136 -0.42 -9.62 31.31
N SER A 137 -0.22 -10.69 32.08
CA SER A 137 0.89 -11.63 31.87
C SER A 137 0.77 -12.44 30.57
N HIS A 138 -0.45 -12.75 30.11
CA HIS A 138 -0.67 -13.37 28.80
C HIS A 138 -0.49 -12.36 27.67
N VAL A 139 -0.98 -11.13 27.86
CA VAL A 139 -0.78 -10.02 26.91
C VAL A 139 0.70 -9.75 26.67
N ASP A 140 1.51 -9.71 27.73
CA ASP A 140 2.96 -9.46 27.62
C ASP A 140 3.68 -10.49 26.75
N ARG A 141 3.30 -11.77 26.89
CA ARG A 141 3.86 -12.86 26.07
C ARG A 141 3.40 -12.77 24.62
N ALA A 142 2.09 -12.58 24.41
CA ALA A 142 1.53 -12.41 23.07
C ALA A 142 2.12 -11.20 22.34
N TYR A 143 2.33 -10.08 23.04
CA TYR A 143 2.93 -8.86 22.51
C TYR A 143 4.35 -9.11 22.00
N LYS A 144 5.20 -9.78 22.80
CA LYS A 144 6.59 -10.09 22.39
C LYS A 144 6.63 -10.93 21.11
N GLU A 145 5.80 -11.96 21.03
CA GLU A 145 5.69 -12.79 19.83
C GLU A 145 5.18 -12.00 18.63
N ALA A 146 4.16 -11.16 18.82
CA ALA A 146 3.58 -10.33 17.77
C ALA A 146 4.58 -9.32 17.19
N ILE A 147 5.36 -8.64 18.05
CA ILE A 147 6.38 -7.69 17.60
C ILE A 147 7.54 -8.40 16.90
N SER A 148 7.98 -9.55 17.42
CA SER A 148 9.00 -10.38 16.76
C SER A 148 8.53 -10.79 15.35
N ARG A 149 7.28 -11.25 15.23
CA ARG A 149 6.70 -11.61 13.94
C ARG A 149 6.61 -10.42 12.98
N GLN A 150 6.22 -9.25 13.47
CA GLN A 150 6.14 -8.03 12.67
C GLN A 150 7.52 -7.61 12.13
N TYR A 151 8.56 -7.66 12.97
CA TYR A 151 9.92 -7.35 12.55
C TYR A 151 10.41 -8.30 11.45
N ILE A 152 10.16 -9.60 11.60
CA ILE A 152 10.49 -10.60 10.57
C ILE A 152 9.72 -10.31 9.27
N TYR A 153 8.45 -9.93 9.37
CA TYR A 153 7.63 -9.56 8.21
C TYR A 153 8.18 -8.35 7.45
N GLU A 154 8.49 -7.28 8.18
CA GLU A 154 9.07 -6.05 7.63
C GLU A 154 10.42 -6.36 6.95
N ALA A 155 11.31 -7.12 7.60
CA ALA A 155 12.59 -7.52 7.01
C ALA A 155 12.43 -8.34 5.72
N MET A 156 11.45 -9.25 5.65
CA MET A 156 11.15 -10.00 4.42
C MET A 156 10.71 -9.05 3.29
N ILE A 157 9.83 -8.08 3.58
CA ILE A 157 9.40 -7.09 2.58
C ILE A 157 10.60 -6.24 2.13
N GLU A 158 11.42 -5.74 3.04
CA GLU A 158 12.60 -4.93 2.72
C GLU A 158 13.66 -5.72 1.91
N SER A 159 13.68 -7.06 2.00
CA SER A 159 14.50 -7.91 1.12
C SER A 159 13.95 -8.05 -0.31
N GLY A 160 12.88 -7.35 -0.66
CA GLY A 160 12.25 -7.41 -1.99
C GLY A 160 11.13 -8.42 -2.13
N GLN A 161 10.73 -9.12 -1.06
CA GLN A 161 9.59 -10.02 -1.13
C GLN A 161 8.27 -9.26 -1.19
N ASN A 162 7.28 -9.88 -1.82
CA ASN A 162 5.95 -9.32 -1.94
C ASN A 162 5.12 -9.57 -0.66
N PRO A 163 4.51 -8.54 -0.05
CA PRO A 163 3.59 -8.68 1.09
C PRO A 163 2.49 -9.74 0.87
N LEU A 164 1.78 -9.68 -0.26
CA LEU A 164 0.74 -10.64 -0.63
C LEU A 164 1.26 -12.08 -0.69
N ALA A 165 2.45 -12.31 -1.23
CA ALA A 165 3.04 -13.64 -1.30
C ALA A 165 3.43 -14.19 0.09
N ILE A 166 3.88 -13.31 0.99
CA ILE A 166 4.20 -13.69 2.37
C ILE A 166 2.92 -14.03 3.16
N LEU A 167 1.88 -13.20 3.04
CA LEU A 167 0.62 -13.36 3.75
C LEU A 167 -0.22 -14.52 3.19
N HIS A 168 -0.18 -14.69 1.86
CA HIS A 168 -0.98 -15.66 1.11
C HIS A 168 -0.10 -16.38 0.08
N PRO A 169 0.64 -17.45 0.47
CA PRO A 169 1.59 -18.14 -0.42
C PRO A 169 0.98 -18.74 -1.70
N LYS A 170 -0.35 -18.98 -1.71
CA LYS A 170 -1.10 -19.43 -2.89
C LYS A 170 -1.34 -18.32 -3.91
N GLU A 171 -1.22 -17.06 -3.49
CA GLU A 171 -1.38 -15.86 -4.32
C GLU A 171 -0.02 -15.26 -4.70
N LYS A 172 1.06 -16.04 -4.57
CA LYS A 172 2.42 -15.62 -4.97
C LYS A 172 2.46 -15.26 -6.46
N TRP A 173 3.26 -14.27 -6.80
CA TRP A 173 3.61 -14.01 -8.20
C TRP A 173 4.56 -15.11 -8.67
N ASP A 174 4.32 -15.64 -9.86
CA ASP A 174 5.19 -16.65 -10.44
C ASP A 174 6.62 -16.11 -10.61
N LYS A 175 7.60 -17.01 -10.57
CA LYS A 175 8.98 -16.70 -10.95
C LYS A 175 9.06 -16.79 -12.47
N LEU A 176 9.13 -15.64 -13.13
CA LEU A 176 9.49 -15.54 -14.54
C LEU A 176 10.95 -15.13 -14.63
N ASP A 177 11.55 -15.38 -15.80
CA ASP A 177 12.86 -14.84 -16.14
C ASP A 177 12.67 -13.36 -16.54
N TYR A 178 13.07 -12.43 -15.67
CA TYR A 178 12.84 -10.99 -15.84
C TYR A 178 13.99 -10.37 -16.61
N SER A 179 13.93 -10.42 -17.94
CA SER A 179 15.02 -9.97 -18.81
C SER A 179 14.91 -8.51 -19.28
N LYS A 180 13.75 -7.85 -19.10
CA LYS A 180 13.52 -6.51 -19.67
C LYS A 180 13.84 -5.33 -18.76
N GLY A 181 14.07 -5.57 -17.47
CA GLY A 181 14.35 -4.53 -16.48
C GLY A 181 13.42 -4.59 -15.28
N VAL A 182 13.46 -3.54 -14.45
CA VAL A 182 12.76 -3.43 -13.17
C VAL A 182 11.87 -2.18 -13.18
N ILE A 183 10.59 -2.35 -12.85
CA ILE A 183 9.66 -1.22 -12.68
C ILE A 183 9.35 -1.02 -11.20
N GLY A 184 9.57 0.20 -10.72
CA GLY A 184 9.22 0.62 -9.38
C GLY A 184 7.78 1.10 -9.30
N ILE A 185 6.97 0.51 -8.42
CA ILE A 185 5.62 0.96 -8.11
C ILE A 185 5.66 1.70 -6.77
N ILE A 186 5.49 3.02 -6.82
CA ILE A 186 5.33 3.86 -5.62
C ILE A 186 3.85 3.84 -5.25
N ALA A 187 3.52 3.10 -4.21
CA ALA A 187 2.14 2.90 -3.77
C ALA A 187 2.11 2.45 -2.30
N HIS A 188 0.98 2.71 -1.64
CA HIS A 188 0.73 2.03 -0.37
C HIS A 188 0.50 0.54 -0.60
N PRO A 189 0.94 -0.35 0.31
CA PRO A 189 0.74 -1.80 0.18
C PRO A 189 -0.72 -2.18 -0.08
N TYR A 190 -1.67 -1.49 0.55
CA TYR A 190 -3.10 -1.72 0.37
C TYR A 190 -3.66 -1.36 -1.01
N LEU A 191 -2.94 -0.59 -1.83
CA LEU A 191 -3.31 -0.35 -3.23
C LEU A 191 -2.74 -1.43 -4.13
N VAL A 192 -1.44 -1.72 -4.00
CA VAL A 192 -0.75 -2.63 -4.91
C VAL A 192 -1.01 -4.12 -4.62
N CYS A 193 -1.31 -4.48 -3.37
CA CYS A 193 -1.56 -5.88 -2.99
C CYS A 193 -3.02 -6.30 -3.13
N ASP A 194 -3.96 -5.36 -3.23
CA ASP A 194 -5.35 -5.66 -3.56
C ASP A 194 -5.49 -5.84 -5.07
N ARG A 195 -5.59 -7.10 -5.51
CA ARG A 195 -5.60 -7.49 -6.92
C ARG A 195 -6.78 -6.90 -7.71
N TYR A 196 -7.92 -6.66 -7.06
CA TYR A 196 -9.10 -6.15 -7.72
C TYR A 196 -8.91 -4.67 -8.09
N ILE A 197 -8.54 -3.82 -7.13
CA ILE A 197 -8.38 -2.38 -7.41
C ILE A 197 -7.09 -2.04 -8.12
N SER A 198 -5.99 -2.77 -7.85
CA SER A 198 -4.76 -2.60 -8.62
C SER A 198 -4.90 -3.10 -10.06
N MET A 199 -6.03 -3.75 -10.38
CA MET A 199 -6.27 -4.41 -11.66
C MET A 199 -5.12 -5.35 -12.02
N ASP A 200 -4.58 -6.05 -11.04
CA ASP A 200 -3.44 -6.94 -11.21
C ASP A 200 -2.20 -6.28 -11.86
N ILE A 201 -1.97 -4.98 -11.64
CA ILE A 201 -0.91 -4.20 -12.30
C ILE A 201 0.47 -4.89 -12.25
N ALA A 202 0.85 -5.40 -11.08
CA ALA A 202 2.15 -6.03 -10.92
C ALA A 202 2.25 -7.38 -11.65
N LYS A 203 1.15 -8.14 -11.71
CA LYS A 203 1.09 -9.34 -12.55
C LYS A 203 1.21 -8.96 -14.03
N LYS A 204 0.46 -7.96 -14.49
CA LYS A 204 0.49 -7.48 -15.88
C LYS A 204 1.88 -7.01 -16.31
N ILE A 205 2.59 -6.31 -15.44
CA ILE A 205 3.99 -5.89 -15.69
C ILE A 205 4.92 -7.11 -15.80
N ARG A 206 4.79 -8.08 -14.88
CA ARG A 206 5.59 -9.31 -14.89
C ARG A 206 5.32 -10.19 -16.10
N ASP A 207 4.06 -10.33 -16.50
CA ASP A 207 3.65 -11.07 -17.71
C ASP A 207 4.30 -10.48 -18.99
N LYS A 208 4.67 -9.19 -18.97
CA LYS A 208 5.35 -8.50 -20.09
C LYS A 208 6.89 -8.60 -20.01
N GLY A 209 7.46 -9.26 -18.99
CA GLY A 209 8.89 -9.57 -18.86
C GLY A 209 9.70 -8.65 -17.96
N TYR A 210 9.05 -7.78 -17.17
CA TYR A 210 9.70 -6.87 -16.22
C TYR A 210 9.57 -7.38 -14.79
N ASP A 211 10.60 -7.18 -13.95
CA ASP A 211 10.43 -7.35 -12.51
C ASP A 211 9.71 -6.14 -11.89
N VAL A 212 9.13 -6.34 -10.71
CA VAL A 212 8.38 -5.31 -9.99
C VAL A 212 8.94 -5.13 -8.59
N ARG A 213 9.32 -3.90 -8.27
CA ARG A 213 9.61 -3.46 -6.90
C ARG A 213 8.48 -2.56 -6.42
N ILE A 214 8.09 -2.66 -5.16
CA ILE A 214 7.12 -1.75 -4.53
C ILE A 214 7.83 -0.84 -3.53
N SER A 215 7.29 0.34 -3.25
CA SER A 215 7.93 1.31 -2.34
C SER A 215 8.21 0.75 -0.94
N ALA A 216 7.45 -0.26 -0.50
CA ALA A 216 7.69 -0.95 0.76
C ALA A 216 8.97 -1.82 0.77
N ASN A 217 9.51 -2.18 -0.40
CA ASN A 217 10.77 -2.92 -0.50
C ASN A 217 11.99 -2.05 -0.21
N VAL A 218 11.86 -0.72 -0.16
CA VAL A 218 12.98 0.16 0.21
C VAL A 218 13.10 0.18 1.74
N PRO A 219 14.27 -0.20 2.30
CA PRO A 219 14.48 -0.23 3.75
C PRO A 219 14.13 1.09 4.43
N GLN A 220 13.55 1.02 5.63
CA GLN A 220 13.18 2.21 6.41
C GLN A 220 14.35 3.17 6.62
N THR A 221 15.54 2.66 6.94
CA THR A 221 16.74 3.48 7.14
C THR A 221 17.10 4.29 5.90
N ILE A 222 16.99 3.70 4.71
CA ILE A 222 17.27 4.37 3.43
C ILE A 222 16.22 5.44 3.16
N ARG A 223 14.93 5.14 3.38
CA ARG A 223 13.83 6.10 3.20
C ARG A 223 14.04 7.33 4.10
N GLU A 224 14.37 7.11 5.37
CA GLU A 224 14.61 8.19 6.34
C GLU A 224 15.82 9.05 5.96
N ASN A 225 16.95 8.43 5.60
CA ASN A 225 18.16 9.13 5.15
C ASN A 225 17.88 10.04 3.94
N ASN A 226 17.09 9.57 2.98
CA ASN A 226 16.73 10.36 1.80
C ASN A 226 15.91 11.61 2.15
N LEU A 227 15.14 11.57 3.23
CA LEU A 227 14.30 12.67 3.68
C LEU A 227 15.02 13.69 4.55
N GLU A 228 16.21 13.40 5.08
CA GLU A 228 17.00 14.36 5.88
C GLU A 228 17.37 15.61 5.07
N THR A 229 17.52 15.45 3.76
CA THR A 229 17.84 16.56 2.84
C THR A 229 16.64 17.46 2.51
N MET A 230 15.44 17.13 2.98
CA MET A 230 14.24 17.92 2.73
C MET A 230 14.24 19.21 3.58
N PRO A 231 13.84 20.36 3.00
CA PRO A 231 13.81 21.62 3.73
C PRO A 231 12.77 21.65 4.86
N LYS A 232 11.77 20.76 4.81
CA LYS A 232 10.77 20.59 5.85
C LYS A 232 10.51 19.11 6.07
N ARG A 233 10.46 18.71 7.34
CA ARG A 233 10.06 17.36 7.73
C ARG A 233 8.59 17.14 7.41
N LEU A 234 8.29 16.17 6.54
CA LEU A 234 6.93 15.68 6.36
C LEU A 234 6.46 14.97 7.63
N PHE A 235 5.23 15.28 8.06
CA PHE A 235 4.64 14.73 9.27
C PHE A 235 3.75 13.52 9.02
N TRP A 236 3.54 13.09 7.76
CA TRP A 236 2.77 11.89 7.44
C TRP A 236 3.66 10.67 7.25
N SER A 237 3.65 9.69 8.16
CA SER A 237 4.55 8.52 8.09
C SER A 237 4.44 7.76 6.77
N TYR A 238 3.23 7.51 6.28
CA TYR A 238 3.04 6.84 4.99
C TYR A 238 3.44 7.71 3.79
N GLY A 239 3.31 9.03 3.89
CA GLY A 239 3.80 9.95 2.85
C GLY A 239 5.32 10.00 2.80
N ARG A 240 5.99 9.94 3.97
CA ARG A 240 7.43 9.80 4.10
C ARG A 240 7.91 8.52 3.43
N ASN A 241 7.23 7.40 3.69
CA ASN A 241 7.55 6.12 3.07
C ASN A 241 7.57 6.22 1.54
N LEU A 242 6.50 6.76 0.94
CA LEU A 242 6.43 6.91 -0.52
C LEU A 242 7.49 7.86 -1.07
N LEU A 243 7.70 9.01 -0.42
CA LEU A 243 8.67 10.00 -0.89
C LEU A 243 10.12 9.52 -0.75
N GLY A 244 10.47 8.92 0.38
CA GLY A 244 11.81 8.39 0.63
C GLY A 244 12.17 7.28 -0.35
N SER A 245 11.22 6.36 -0.62
CA SER A 245 11.40 5.31 -1.63
C SER A 245 11.50 5.90 -3.05
N GLY A 246 10.67 6.88 -3.37
CA GLY A 246 10.72 7.55 -4.66
C GLY A 246 12.05 8.26 -4.90
N ILE A 247 12.58 8.96 -3.90
CA ILE A 247 13.89 9.62 -3.99
C ILE A 247 15.01 8.59 -4.16
N GLU A 248 14.96 7.47 -3.43
CA GLU A 248 15.95 6.40 -3.58
C GLU A 248 16.02 5.90 -5.01
N TRP A 249 14.88 5.50 -5.56
CA TRP A 249 14.79 5.00 -6.93
C TRP A 249 15.13 6.05 -7.97
N LEU A 250 14.86 7.32 -7.69
CA LEU A 250 15.25 8.40 -8.58
C LEU A 250 16.76 8.59 -8.59
N LYS A 251 17.44 8.53 -7.43
CA LYS A 251 18.90 8.71 -7.30
C LYS A 251 19.72 7.51 -7.78
N GLY A 252 19.19 6.31 -7.56
CA GLY A 252 19.85 5.06 -7.89
C GLY A 252 19.59 4.58 -9.32
N ASN A 253 20.12 3.41 -9.66
CA ASN A 253 19.87 2.70 -10.91
C ASN A 253 19.13 1.37 -10.66
N GLU A 254 18.30 1.31 -9.61
CA GLU A 254 17.58 0.08 -9.24
C GLU A 254 16.33 -0.17 -10.07
N VAL A 255 15.78 0.87 -10.71
CA VAL A 255 14.56 0.79 -11.52
C VAL A 255 14.72 1.53 -12.84
N ASP A 256 14.12 1.00 -13.90
CA ASP A 256 14.15 1.56 -15.25
C ASP A 256 12.96 2.51 -15.52
N GLY A 257 11.92 2.43 -14.69
CA GLY A 257 10.73 3.24 -14.76
C GLY A 257 9.94 3.24 -13.46
N ILE A 258 9.15 4.29 -13.24
CA ILE A 258 8.36 4.48 -12.03
C ILE A 258 6.88 4.64 -12.39
N ILE A 259 6.05 3.86 -11.71
CA ILE A 259 4.61 4.03 -11.69
C ILE A 259 4.21 4.50 -10.29
N PHE A 260 3.59 5.67 -10.19
CA PHE A 260 2.93 6.11 -8.96
C PHE A 260 1.47 5.66 -8.98
N LEU A 261 1.11 4.72 -8.12
CA LEU A 261 -0.26 4.21 -8.01
C LEU A 261 -0.95 4.86 -6.82
N SER A 262 -1.97 5.66 -7.10
CA SER A 262 -2.76 6.42 -6.13
C SER A 262 -4.23 6.01 -6.19
N SER A 263 -4.99 6.46 -5.20
CA SER A 263 -6.45 6.38 -5.21
C SER A 263 -7.09 7.76 -5.23
N PHE A 264 -8.21 7.88 -5.93
CA PHE A 264 -9.01 9.09 -5.90
C PHE A 264 -9.42 9.43 -4.45
N GLY A 265 -9.40 10.72 -4.11
CA GLY A 265 -9.67 11.21 -2.76
C GLY A 265 -8.53 11.00 -1.75
N CYS A 266 -7.34 10.55 -2.18
CA CYS A 266 -6.16 10.47 -1.33
C CYS A 266 -5.40 11.80 -1.27
N GLY A 267 -5.61 12.54 -0.18
CA GLY A 267 -4.97 13.84 0.03
C GLY A 267 -3.45 13.76 0.16
N ILE A 268 -2.93 12.80 0.94
CA ILE A 268 -1.47 12.65 1.16
C ILE A 268 -0.76 12.39 -0.17
N ASP A 269 -1.29 11.45 -0.96
CA ASP A 269 -0.67 11.05 -2.23
C ASP A 269 -0.62 12.21 -3.22
N SER A 270 -1.63 13.09 -3.22
CA SER A 270 -1.65 14.29 -4.08
C SER A 270 -0.47 15.23 -3.83
N PHE A 271 0.05 15.30 -2.58
CA PHE A 271 1.26 16.06 -2.27
C PHE A 271 2.53 15.29 -2.66
N ILE A 272 2.59 14.00 -2.30
CA ILE A 272 3.80 13.20 -2.49
C ILE A 272 4.10 12.95 -3.96
N GLU A 273 3.07 12.66 -4.75
CA GLU A 273 3.13 12.48 -6.19
C GLU A 273 3.78 13.70 -6.87
N GLU A 274 3.28 14.91 -6.58
CA GLU A 274 3.82 16.16 -7.13
C GLU A 274 5.27 16.42 -6.68
N LEU A 275 5.62 16.09 -5.44
CA LEU A 275 7.01 16.23 -4.94
C LEU A 275 7.97 15.31 -5.70
N ILE A 276 7.61 14.03 -5.86
CA ILE A 276 8.41 13.05 -6.60
C ILE A 276 8.52 13.46 -8.08
N ARG A 277 7.40 13.87 -8.69
CA ARG A 277 7.37 14.33 -10.09
C ARG A 277 8.32 15.51 -10.31
N ARG A 278 8.30 16.51 -9.42
CA ARG A 278 9.21 17.67 -9.48
C ARG A 278 10.67 17.28 -9.26
N TYR A 279 10.93 16.30 -8.39
CA TYR A 279 12.28 15.80 -8.15
C TYR A 279 12.84 15.10 -9.40
N ASN A 280 12.05 14.19 -10.00
CA ASN A 280 12.36 13.50 -11.26
C ASN A 280 12.65 14.52 -12.37
N ALA A 281 11.79 15.52 -12.55
CA ALA A 281 11.96 16.54 -13.59
C ALA A 281 13.26 17.35 -13.48
N ARG A 282 13.82 17.51 -12.26
CA ARG A 282 15.00 18.34 -12.00
C ARG A 282 16.32 17.60 -12.13
N GLN A 283 16.38 16.35 -11.68
CA GLN A 283 17.67 15.67 -11.51
C GLN A 283 17.85 14.50 -12.47
N LEU A 284 16.81 13.71 -12.74
CA LEU A 284 16.94 12.39 -13.39
C LEU A 284 15.61 12.09 -14.09
N ARG A 285 15.55 12.04 -15.43
CA ARG A 285 14.27 11.86 -16.16
C ARG A 285 13.90 10.39 -16.28
N LEU A 286 13.76 9.66 -15.18
CA LEU A 286 13.21 8.30 -15.27
C LEU A 286 11.79 8.37 -15.85
N PRO A 287 11.39 7.42 -16.71
CA PRO A 287 10.03 7.38 -17.25
C PRO A 287 9.06 7.20 -16.08
N TYR A 288 8.10 8.11 -16.00
CA TYR A 288 7.24 8.26 -14.83
C TYR A 288 5.78 8.36 -15.28
N ALA A 289 4.92 7.51 -14.72
CA ALA A 289 3.49 7.54 -14.97
C ALA A 289 2.69 7.51 -13.66
N VAL A 290 1.55 8.19 -13.65
CA VAL A 290 0.64 8.22 -12.50
C VAL A 290 -0.64 7.49 -12.84
N PHE A 291 -0.99 6.48 -12.07
CA PHE A 291 -2.23 5.75 -12.18
C PHE A 291 -3.08 6.08 -10.95
N THR A 292 -4.22 6.73 -11.18
CA THR A 292 -5.20 7.02 -10.13
C THR A 292 -6.37 6.06 -10.31
N ILE A 293 -6.66 5.28 -9.27
CA ILE A 293 -7.77 4.32 -9.25
C ILE A 293 -8.96 4.97 -8.53
N ASP A 294 -10.15 4.80 -9.08
CA ASP A 294 -11.44 5.19 -8.50
C ASP A 294 -12.46 4.03 -8.57
N GLU A 295 -13.67 4.25 -8.07
CA GLU A 295 -14.76 3.25 -8.06
C GLU A 295 -15.28 2.90 -9.47
N HIS A 296 -15.05 3.78 -10.45
CA HIS A 296 -15.56 3.68 -11.82
C HIS A 296 -14.48 3.27 -12.83
N SER A 297 -13.27 3.01 -12.37
CA SER A 297 -12.11 2.82 -13.22
C SER A 297 -12.29 1.59 -14.10
N GLY A 298 -12.35 1.82 -15.41
CA GLY A 298 -12.48 0.78 -16.41
C GLY A 298 -11.15 0.09 -16.71
N GLN A 299 -11.16 -1.24 -16.73
CA GLN A 299 -9.97 -2.05 -16.96
C GLN A 299 -9.29 -1.79 -18.31
N ALA A 300 -10.07 -1.58 -19.38
CA ALA A 300 -9.52 -1.36 -20.72
C ALA A 300 -8.64 -0.09 -20.81
N GLY A 301 -9.11 1.03 -20.25
CA GLY A 301 -8.34 2.28 -20.25
C GLY A 301 -7.09 2.21 -19.39
N PHE A 302 -7.14 1.46 -18.28
CA PHE A 302 -5.97 1.19 -17.45
C PHE A 302 -4.92 0.37 -18.22
N ASP A 303 -5.36 -0.70 -18.90
CA ASP A 303 -4.49 -1.60 -19.64
C ASP A 303 -3.78 -0.89 -20.80
N THR A 304 -4.50 -0.09 -21.60
CA THR A 304 -3.88 0.69 -22.68
C THR A 304 -2.83 1.68 -22.17
N ARG A 305 -3.07 2.32 -21.02
CA ARG A 305 -2.09 3.24 -20.41
C ARG A 305 -0.86 2.51 -19.89
N LEU A 306 -1.04 1.31 -19.33
CA LEU A 306 0.06 0.47 -18.90
C LEU A 306 0.89 0.01 -20.10
N GLU A 307 0.24 -0.42 -21.19
CA GLU A 307 0.92 -0.82 -22.42
C GLU A 307 1.71 0.35 -23.02
N ALA A 308 1.11 1.53 -23.13
CA ALA A 308 1.83 2.72 -23.61
C ALA A 308 3.05 3.08 -22.74
N PHE A 309 2.96 2.88 -21.42
CA PHE A 309 4.09 3.10 -20.51
C PHE A 309 5.22 2.09 -20.75
N LEU A 310 4.89 0.81 -20.94
CA LEU A 310 5.87 -0.24 -21.23
C LEU A 310 6.50 -0.03 -22.62
N ASP A 311 5.71 0.33 -23.62
CA ASP A 311 6.21 0.63 -24.97
C ASP A 311 7.21 1.80 -24.93
N MET A 312 6.92 2.86 -24.17
CA MET A 312 7.84 3.98 -23.94
C MET A 312 9.15 3.52 -23.29
N LEU A 313 9.11 2.57 -22.33
CA LEU A 313 10.33 2.01 -21.74
C LEU A 313 11.17 1.26 -22.78
N GLU A 314 10.53 0.40 -23.58
CA GLU A 314 11.22 -0.35 -24.64
C GLU A 314 11.83 0.57 -25.71
N TRP A 315 11.11 1.64 -26.09
CA TRP A 315 11.60 2.64 -27.04
C TRP A 315 12.82 3.37 -26.51
N ARG A 316 12.79 3.80 -25.23
CA ARG A 316 13.96 4.44 -24.61
C ARG A 316 15.18 3.52 -24.61
N CYS A 317 15.02 2.22 -24.37
CA CYS A 317 16.12 1.27 -24.43
C CYS A 317 16.70 1.10 -25.83
N LYS A 318 15.87 1.18 -26.89
CA LYS A 318 16.28 1.00 -28.28
C LYS A 318 16.88 2.27 -28.90
N ASP A 319 16.24 3.42 -28.68
CA ASP A 319 16.49 4.66 -29.44
C ASP A 319 17.14 5.79 -28.61
N GLY A 320 17.34 5.58 -27.30
CA GLY A 320 17.94 6.54 -26.38
C GLY A 320 17.08 7.80 -26.14
N TYR A 321 17.69 8.88 -25.66
CA TYR A 321 17.04 10.20 -25.49
C TYR A 321 16.97 10.97 -26.82
N ASN A 322 16.63 10.31 -27.93
CA ASN A 322 16.43 11.02 -29.19
C ASN A 322 15.11 11.79 -29.14
N PHE A 323 15.16 12.98 -28.54
CA PHE A 323 14.19 14.01 -28.86
C PHE A 323 14.35 14.30 -30.34
N SER A 324 13.31 14.06 -31.13
CA SER A 324 13.26 14.64 -32.47
C SER A 324 13.49 16.14 -32.31
N PRO A 325 14.50 16.74 -32.97
CA PRO A 325 14.61 18.19 -33.05
C PRO A 325 13.28 18.74 -33.57
N TYR A 326 12.82 19.84 -32.99
CA TYR A 326 11.55 20.47 -33.32
C TYR A 326 11.35 20.53 -34.86
N GLY A 327 10.35 19.79 -35.37
CA GLY A 327 10.02 19.76 -36.80
C GLY A 327 10.43 18.52 -37.60
N TYR A 328 11.02 17.48 -37.01
CA TYR A 328 11.22 16.19 -37.70
C TYR A 328 10.22 15.13 -37.21
N ASP A 329 9.61 14.41 -38.15
CA ASP A 329 8.71 13.30 -37.84
C ASP A 329 9.54 12.04 -37.49
N VAL A 330 9.14 11.34 -36.43
CA VAL A 330 9.84 10.15 -35.90
C VAL A 330 9.80 9.00 -36.93
N TYR A 331 8.87 9.06 -37.88
CA TYR A 331 8.69 8.10 -38.97
C TYR A 331 9.23 8.59 -40.32
N SER A 332 10.38 9.29 -40.37
CA SER A 332 11.11 9.41 -41.63
C SER A 332 11.74 8.06 -42.00
N SER A 333 10.89 7.21 -42.60
CA SER A 333 11.32 5.98 -43.26
C SER A 333 12.51 6.27 -44.16
N LYS A 334 13.48 5.36 -44.09
CA LYS A 334 14.64 5.22 -44.98
C LYS A 334 14.30 5.59 -46.43
N SER A 335 14.44 6.86 -46.76
CA SER A 335 14.51 7.30 -48.15
C SER A 335 15.96 7.10 -48.55
N SER A 336 16.20 5.90 -49.07
CA SER A 336 17.40 5.54 -49.79
C SER A 336 17.52 6.51 -50.97
N ILE A 337 18.51 7.40 -50.90
CA ILE A 337 18.91 8.22 -52.04
C ILE A 337 20.28 7.71 -52.46
N ARG A 338 20.29 7.16 -53.69
CA ARG A 338 21.47 6.83 -54.48
C ARG A 338 22.26 8.08 -54.84
#